data_AF-A0A9P6UMA0-F1
#
_entry.id   AF-A0A9P6UMA0-F1
#
_cell.length_a   1.000
_cell.length_b   1.000
_cell.length_c   1.000
_cell.angle_alpha   90.00
_cell.angle_beta   90.00
_cell.angle_gamma   90.00
#
_symmetry.space_group_name_H-M   'P 1'
#
loop_
_entity.id
_entity.type
_entity.pdbx_description
1 polymer ?
#
loop_
_entity_poly.entity_id
_entity_poly.type
_entity_poly.pdbx_seq_one_letter_code
_entity_poly.pdbx_strand_id
1 'polypeptide(L)'
;MGCCMSQDDKESRNRNEAIENELRRDRVKMRNEVKMLLLGAGESGKSTVLKQMKLIHDGGYSEDEKEAFKEIIFSNTVQSMRVILEAMDSMDLSLYHDANRNYAIIIMSLPAQIEGQYMPHEVAVAVQNLWLDPNVQQAFARSREYQLNDSAKYYFDSIDRIAKQNYIPTDQDVLRSRVKTTGITETTFDIGDLTYRMFDVGGQRSERKKWIHCFENVTAIVFLVAISEYDQLLLEDETVNRMQEALTLFDSICNSR
;
A
#
# COMPACT_ATOMS: atom_id res chain seq x y z
N MET A 1 10.34 -53.16 40.23
CA MET A 1 9.65 -52.38 39.18
C MET A 1 9.35 -50.98 39.70
N GLY A 2 10.33 -50.06 39.70
CA GLY A 2 10.13 -48.72 40.31
C GLY A 2 11.00 -47.60 39.75
N CYS A 3 11.70 -47.81 38.63
CA CYS A 3 12.59 -46.79 38.03
C CYS A 3 11.98 -45.99 36.87
N CYS A 4 10.86 -46.43 36.27
CA CYS A 4 10.26 -45.71 35.14
C CYS A 4 9.42 -44.50 35.57
N MET A 5 8.66 -44.59 36.68
CA MET A 5 7.81 -43.49 37.13
C MET A 5 8.60 -42.23 37.55
N SER A 6 9.85 -42.37 38.02
CA SER A 6 10.67 -41.23 38.46
C SER A 6 11.37 -40.49 37.32
N GLN A 7 11.51 -41.13 36.14
CA GLN A 7 11.99 -40.46 34.93
C GLN A 7 10.87 -39.64 34.28
N ASP A 8 9.65 -40.19 34.19
CA ASP A 8 8.47 -39.47 33.67
C ASP A 8 8.15 -38.22 34.52
N ASP A 9 8.27 -38.31 35.84
CA ASP A 9 8.11 -37.16 36.74
C ASP A 9 9.21 -36.10 36.57
N LYS A 10 10.45 -36.52 36.31
CA LYS A 10 11.56 -35.60 36.03
C LYS A 10 11.42 -34.91 34.68
N GLU A 11 11.04 -35.64 33.63
CA GLU A 11 10.77 -35.05 32.32
C GLU A 11 9.59 -34.09 32.38
N SER A 12 8.53 -34.44 33.12
CA SER A 12 7.37 -33.57 33.32
C SER A 12 7.74 -32.28 34.07
N ARG A 13 8.58 -32.37 35.11
CA ARG A 13 9.11 -31.18 35.81
C ARG A 13 9.98 -30.31 34.91
N ASN A 14 10.89 -30.91 34.15
CA ASN A 14 11.75 -30.18 33.22
C ASN A 14 10.93 -29.48 32.11
N ARG A 15 9.90 -30.15 31.58
CA ARG A 15 8.96 -29.52 30.64
C ARG A 15 8.20 -28.37 31.30
N ASN A 16 7.73 -28.55 32.52
CA ASN A 16 7.00 -27.50 33.23
C ASN A 16 7.88 -26.28 33.52
N GLU A 17 9.14 -26.49 33.95
CA GLU A 17 10.12 -25.41 34.12
C GLU A 17 10.46 -24.72 32.80
N ALA A 18 10.55 -25.47 31.69
CA ALA A 18 10.76 -24.87 30.36
C ALA A 18 9.58 -23.98 29.96
N ILE A 19 8.34 -24.44 30.17
CA ILE A 19 7.12 -23.68 29.91
C ILE A 19 7.07 -22.43 30.81
N GLU A 20 7.36 -22.53 32.10
CA GLU A 20 7.39 -21.37 33.00
C GLU A 20 8.44 -20.33 32.58
N ASN A 21 9.61 -20.79 32.15
CA ASN A 21 10.65 -19.91 31.64
C ASN A 21 10.24 -19.21 30.33
N GLU A 22 9.56 -19.92 29.43
CA GLU A 22 8.99 -19.35 28.20
C GLU A 22 7.91 -18.32 28.52
N LEU A 23 6.94 -18.66 29.38
CA LEU A 23 5.90 -17.74 29.85
C LEU A 23 6.48 -16.49 30.51
N ARG A 24 7.57 -16.62 31.27
CA ARG A 24 8.24 -15.47 31.89
C ARG A 24 8.89 -14.57 30.85
N ARG A 25 9.52 -15.13 29.81
CA ARG A 25 10.09 -14.37 28.69
C ARG A 25 8.99 -13.67 27.91
N ASP A 26 7.89 -14.36 27.63
CA ASP A 26 6.75 -13.80 26.89
C ASP A 26 6.06 -12.68 27.66
N ARG A 27 5.97 -12.77 28.99
CA ARG A 27 5.47 -11.66 29.83
C ARG A 27 6.35 -10.41 29.72
N VAL A 28 7.67 -10.57 29.67
CA VAL A 28 8.59 -9.43 29.50
C VAL A 28 8.46 -8.84 28.11
N LYS A 29 8.40 -9.68 27.07
CA LYS A 29 8.17 -9.24 25.69
C LYS A 29 6.84 -8.49 25.56
N MET A 30 5.74 -9.06 26.06
CA MET A 30 4.42 -8.40 26.04
C MET A 30 4.41 -7.08 26.79
N ARG A 31 5.15 -6.95 27.90
CA ARG A 31 5.23 -5.68 28.65
C ARG A 31 5.93 -4.58 27.86
N ASN A 32 6.89 -4.95 27.01
CA ASN A 32 7.64 -4.02 26.18
C ASN A 32 7.04 -3.90 24.76
N GLU A 33 5.92 -4.56 24.51
CA GLU A 33 5.24 -4.55 23.22
C GLU A 33 4.27 -3.36 23.15
N VAL A 34 4.41 -2.54 22.10
CA VAL A 34 3.53 -1.41 21.81
C VAL A 34 2.69 -1.75 20.58
N LYS A 35 1.40 -1.99 20.76
CA LYS A 35 0.47 -2.28 19.67
C LYS A 35 -0.10 -0.98 19.13
N MET A 36 0.10 -0.72 17.84
CA MET A 36 -0.40 0.48 17.16
C MET A 36 -1.31 0.10 16.00
N LEU A 37 -2.48 0.73 15.93
CA LEU A 37 -3.44 0.50 14.86
C LEU A 37 -3.48 1.71 13.93
N LEU A 38 -3.22 1.49 12.63
CA LEU A 38 -3.31 2.53 11.62
C LEU A 38 -4.73 2.57 11.05
N LEU A 39 -5.42 3.69 11.23
CA LEU A 39 -6.78 3.90 10.72
C LEU A 39 -6.83 5.09 9.76
N GLY A 40 -7.89 5.14 8.95
CA GLY A 40 -8.12 6.21 7.98
C GLY A 40 -8.81 5.70 6.73
N ALA A 41 -9.36 6.62 5.94
CA ALA A 41 -10.05 6.31 4.68
C ALA A 41 -9.14 5.57 3.68
N GLY A 42 -9.72 5.04 2.59
CA GLY A 42 -8.91 4.52 1.48
C GLY A 42 -7.91 5.57 1.01
N GLU A 43 -6.72 5.14 0.59
CA GLU A 43 -5.69 6.03 0.02
C GLU A 43 -5.10 7.10 0.98
N SER A 44 -5.46 7.11 2.26
CA SER A 44 -4.95 8.08 3.25
C SER A 44 -3.46 7.95 3.62
N GLY A 45 -2.70 7.02 3.02
CA GLY A 45 -1.26 6.86 3.25
C GLY A 45 -0.84 5.84 4.33
N LYS A 46 -1.76 5.03 4.87
CA LYS A 46 -1.47 4.04 5.94
C LYS A 46 -0.33 3.08 5.57
N SER A 47 -0.47 2.39 4.44
CA SER A 47 0.54 1.45 3.96
C SER A 47 1.86 2.15 3.63
N THR A 48 1.82 3.40 3.19
CA THR A 48 3.04 4.20 2.95
C THR A 48 3.79 4.47 4.25
N VAL A 49 3.09 4.78 5.35
CA VAL A 49 3.72 4.92 6.67
C VAL A 49 4.36 3.62 7.13
N LEU A 50 3.73 2.46 6.91
CA LEU A 50 4.35 1.17 7.24
C LEU A 50 5.58 0.86 6.40
N LYS A 51 5.51 1.15 5.10
CA LYS A 51 6.67 1.01 4.22
C LYS A 51 7.83 1.89 4.70
N GLN A 52 7.56 3.10 5.17
CA GLN A 52 8.57 3.98 5.78
C GLN A 52 9.14 3.40 7.08
N MET A 53 8.29 2.85 7.96
CA MET A 53 8.77 2.23 9.20
C MET A 53 9.72 1.06 8.91
N LYS A 54 9.40 0.24 7.90
CA LYS A 54 10.31 -0.82 7.43
C LYS A 54 11.65 -0.27 6.94
N LEU A 55 11.63 0.82 6.17
CA LEU A 55 12.86 1.46 5.70
C LEU A 55 13.75 1.99 6.82
N ILE A 56 13.14 2.58 7.86
CA ILE A 56 13.88 3.26 8.93
C ILE A 56 14.33 2.27 10.03
N HIS A 57 13.50 1.27 10.34
CA HIS A 57 13.67 0.43 11.53
C HIS A 57 13.87 -1.06 11.26
N ASP A 58 13.64 -1.55 10.03
CA ASP A 58 13.69 -2.98 9.68
C ASP A 58 14.64 -3.24 8.50
N GLY A 59 15.76 -2.50 8.45
CA GLY A 59 16.85 -2.76 7.49
C GLY A 59 16.53 -2.48 6.02
N GLY A 60 15.34 -1.94 5.71
CA GLY A 60 14.93 -1.63 4.35
C GLY A 60 14.35 -2.81 3.57
N TYR A 61 14.30 -2.67 2.24
CA TYR A 61 13.87 -3.75 1.35
C TYR A 61 15.08 -4.43 0.73
N SER A 62 15.09 -5.76 0.78
CA SER A 62 16.08 -6.56 0.05
C SER A 62 15.90 -6.40 -1.47
N GLU A 63 16.90 -6.82 -2.26
CA GLU A 63 16.77 -6.81 -3.72
C GLU A 63 15.61 -7.71 -4.18
N ASP A 64 15.46 -8.90 -3.61
CA ASP A 64 14.35 -9.82 -3.91
C ASP A 64 12.98 -9.19 -3.60
N GLU A 65 12.86 -8.48 -2.47
CA GLU A 65 11.63 -7.77 -2.13
C GLU A 65 11.36 -6.64 -3.10
N LYS A 66 12.39 -5.87 -3.50
CA LYS A 66 12.28 -4.82 -4.51
C LYS A 66 11.86 -5.41 -5.86
N GLU A 67 12.42 -6.55 -6.26
CA GLU A 67 12.05 -7.24 -7.50
C GLU A 67 10.56 -7.61 -7.53
N ALA A 68 10.01 -8.08 -6.40
CA ALA A 68 8.59 -8.41 -6.29
C ALA A 68 7.65 -7.21 -6.52
N PHE A 69 8.14 -5.96 -6.41
CA PHE A 69 7.35 -4.76 -6.72
C PHE A 69 7.32 -4.39 -8.21
N LYS A 70 8.13 -5.02 -9.08
CA LYS A 70 8.20 -4.67 -10.51
C LYS A 70 6.83 -4.71 -11.19
N GLU A 71 6.12 -5.83 -11.07
CA GLU A 71 4.81 -6.04 -11.68
C GLU A 71 3.77 -5.04 -11.17
N ILE A 72 3.82 -4.72 -9.87
CA ILE A 72 2.95 -3.72 -9.25
C ILE A 72 3.24 -2.33 -9.86
N ILE A 73 4.51 -1.95 -9.99
CA ILE A 73 4.91 -0.66 -10.53
C ILE A 73 4.54 -0.55 -12.01
N PHE A 74 4.76 -1.60 -12.80
CA PHE A 74 4.37 -1.64 -14.21
C PHE A 74 2.85 -1.51 -14.36
N SER A 75 2.09 -2.28 -13.58
CA SER A 75 0.63 -2.23 -13.56
C SER A 75 0.13 -0.84 -13.14
N ASN A 76 0.69 -0.25 -12.08
CA ASN A 76 0.35 1.10 -11.64
C ASN A 76 0.62 2.15 -12.72
N THR A 77 1.72 2.01 -13.46
CA THR A 77 2.10 2.93 -14.54
C THR A 77 1.10 2.85 -15.70
N VAL A 78 0.85 1.64 -16.21
CA VAL A 78 -0.08 1.42 -17.33
C VAL A 78 -1.51 1.81 -16.96
N GLN A 79 -1.98 1.40 -15.77
CA GLN A 79 -3.32 1.72 -15.30
C GLN A 79 -3.51 3.23 -15.11
N SER A 80 -2.50 3.95 -14.63
CA SER A 80 -2.58 5.41 -14.51
C SER A 80 -2.73 6.08 -15.87
N MET A 81 -2.00 5.60 -16.90
CA MET A 81 -2.12 6.16 -18.26
C MET A 81 -3.49 5.85 -18.86
N ARG A 82 -3.99 4.62 -18.68
CA ARG A 82 -5.34 4.22 -19.09
C ARG A 82 -6.41 5.14 -18.51
N VAL A 83 -6.37 5.39 -17.20
CA VAL A 83 -7.34 6.27 -16.52
C VAL A 83 -7.32 7.68 -17.11
N ILE A 84 -6.14 8.22 -17.46
CA ILE A 84 -6.05 9.54 -18.10
C ILE A 84 -6.69 9.52 -19.49
N LEU A 85 -6.45 8.47 -20.30
CA LEU A 85 -7.05 8.34 -21.63
C LEU A 85 -8.58 8.21 -21.56
N GLU A 86 -9.11 7.43 -20.60
CA GLU A 86 -10.55 7.33 -20.36
C GLU A 86 -11.15 8.67 -19.90
N ALA A 87 -10.43 9.41 -19.05
CA ALA A 87 -10.84 10.73 -18.63
C ALA A 87 -10.85 11.74 -19.80
N MET A 88 -9.89 11.65 -20.72
CA MET A 88 -9.86 12.49 -21.92
C MET A 88 -11.14 12.33 -22.76
N ASP A 89 -11.61 11.10 -22.94
CA ASP A 89 -12.88 10.82 -23.64
C ASP A 89 -14.07 11.49 -22.94
N SER A 90 -14.13 11.44 -21.61
CA SER A 90 -15.18 12.11 -20.82
C SER A 90 -15.11 13.65 -20.83
N MET A 91 -13.94 14.20 -21.16
CA MET A 91 -13.66 15.63 -21.22
C MET A 91 -13.74 16.20 -22.64
N ASP A 92 -14.13 15.37 -23.63
CA ASP A 92 -14.09 15.69 -25.06
C ASP A 92 -12.70 16.17 -25.54
N LEU A 93 -11.62 15.62 -24.96
CA LEU A 93 -10.24 15.91 -25.34
C LEU A 93 -9.70 14.83 -26.28
N SER A 94 -9.44 15.19 -27.53
CA SER A 94 -8.71 14.31 -28.46
C SER A 94 -7.20 14.38 -28.22
N LEU A 95 -6.45 13.34 -28.61
CA LEU A 95 -5.00 13.40 -28.63
C LEU A 95 -4.53 14.51 -29.57
N TYR A 96 -3.55 15.30 -29.14
CA TYR A 96 -3.04 16.40 -29.96
C TYR A 96 -2.30 15.87 -31.20
N HIS A 97 -1.50 14.81 -31.04
CA HIS A 97 -0.78 14.18 -32.14
C HIS A 97 -1.53 12.93 -32.64
N ASP A 98 -1.88 12.88 -33.92
CA ASP A 98 -2.55 11.70 -34.50
C ASP A 98 -1.71 10.42 -34.41
N ALA A 99 -0.38 10.54 -34.40
CA ALA A 99 0.54 9.41 -34.20
C ALA A 99 0.31 8.72 -32.83
N ASN A 100 -0.16 9.46 -31.82
CA ASN A 100 -0.40 8.94 -30.48
C ASN A 100 -1.62 8.02 -30.40
N ARG A 101 -2.48 7.98 -31.41
CA ARG A 101 -3.65 7.07 -31.43
C ARG A 101 -3.24 5.61 -31.35
N ASN A 102 -2.16 5.22 -32.03
CA ASN A 102 -1.64 3.86 -31.95
C ASN A 102 -1.09 3.54 -30.55
N TYR A 103 -0.44 4.50 -29.89
CA TYR A 103 0.03 4.34 -28.52
C TYR A 103 -1.13 4.20 -27.52
N ALA A 104 -2.21 4.97 -27.69
CA ALA A 104 -3.41 4.82 -26.88
C ALA A 104 -4.03 3.43 -27.05
N ILE A 105 -4.12 2.91 -28.28
CA ILE A 105 -4.60 1.54 -28.54
C ILE A 105 -3.76 0.50 -27.80
N ILE A 106 -2.42 0.63 -27.83
CA ILE A 106 -1.52 -0.26 -27.08
C ILE A 106 -1.90 -0.25 -25.60
N ILE A 107 -1.94 0.92 -24.95
CA ILE A 107 -2.25 1.04 -23.52
C ILE A 107 -3.64 0.48 -23.19
N MET A 108 -4.65 0.80 -24.01
CA MET A 108 -6.04 0.37 -23.80
C MET A 108 -6.24 -1.14 -24.02
N SER A 109 -5.40 -1.79 -24.84
CA SER A 109 -5.46 -3.22 -25.12
C SER A 109 -4.83 -4.11 -24.06
N LEU A 110 -3.98 -3.55 -23.19
CA LEU A 110 -3.29 -4.31 -22.15
C LEU A 110 -4.25 -4.82 -21.06
N PRO A 111 -3.90 -5.90 -20.35
CA PRO A 111 -4.58 -6.27 -19.12
C PRO A 111 -4.33 -5.25 -18.00
N ALA A 112 -5.19 -5.26 -16.97
CA ALA A 112 -5.05 -4.41 -15.78
C ALA A 112 -3.81 -4.76 -14.94
N GLN A 113 -3.35 -6.01 -15.02
CA GLN A 113 -2.16 -6.51 -14.36
C GLN A 113 -1.11 -6.83 -15.43
N ILE A 114 0.05 -6.20 -15.32
CA ILE A 114 1.21 -6.46 -16.16
C ILE A 114 2.08 -7.47 -15.43
N GLU A 115 2.15 -8.67 -15.97
CA GLU A 115 3.00 -9.74 -15.48
C GLU A 115 4.33 -9.76 -16.24
N GLY A 116 5.41 -10.09 -15.55
CA GLY A 116 6.72 -10.31 -16.15
C GLY A 116 7.84 -9.46 -15.56
N GLN A 117 9.06 -9.94 -15.82
CA GLN A 117 10.29 -9.36 -15.27
C GLN A 117 10.65 -8.00 -15.87
N TYR A 118 10.15 -7.69 -17.06
CA TYR A 118 10.50 -6.49 -17.83
C TYR A 118 9.26 -5.81 -18.41
N MET A 119 9.26 -4.49 -18.44
CA MET A 119 8.24 -3.73 -19.15
C MET A 119 8.44 -3.91 -20.67
N PRO A 120 7.40 -4.30 -21.43
CA PRO A 120 7.51 -4.40 -22.87
C PRO A 120 7.91 -3.06 -23.48
N HIS A 121 8.88 -3.07 -24.41
CA HIS A 121 9.46 -1.85 -24.97
C HIS A 121 8.40 -0.93 -25.62
N GLU A 122 7.45 -1.52 -26.35
CA GLU A 122 6.35 -0.79 -26.98
C GLU A 122 5.46 -0.06 -25.97
N VAL A 123 5.29 -0.62 -24.76
CA VAL A 123 4.48 -0.02 -23.68
C VAL A 123 5.21 1.17 -23.09
N ALA A 124 6.52 1.05 -22.85
CA ALA A 124 7.33 2.17 -22.36
C ALA A 124 7.33 3.34 -23.34
N VAL A 125 7.51 3.05 -24.64
CA VAL A 125 7.45 4.05 -25.72
C VAL A 125 6.07 4.69 -25.81
N ALA A 126 5.00 3.90 -25.68
CA ALA A 126 3.63 4.41 -25.66
C ALA A 126 3.40 5.38 -24.50
N VAL A 127 3.76 4.98 -23.27
CA VAL A 127 3.64 5.85 -22.07
C VAL A 127 4.43 7.14 -22.27
N GLN A 128 5.67 7.06 -22.77
CA GLN A 128 6.51 8.24 -22.98
C GLN A 128 5.90 9.22 -23.98
N ASN A 129 5.46 8.75 -25.15
CA ASN A 129 4.89 9.62 -26.19
C ASN A 129 3.53 10.21 -25.80
N LEU A 130 2.69 9.41 -25.13
CA LEU A 130 1.44 9.90 -24.58
C LEU A 130 1.67 10.94 -23.48
N TRP A 131 2.65 10.72 -22.60
CA TRP A 131 2.95 11.68 -21.53
C TRP A 131 3.45 13.02 -22.08
N LEU A 132 4.11 13.05 -23.24
CA LEU A 132 4.51 14.28 -23.91
C LEU A 132 3.36 14.99 -24.67
N ASP A 133 2.19 14.36 -24.80
CA ASP A 133 1.06 14.95 -25.52
C ASP A 133 0.43 16.11 -24.72
N PRO A 134 0.26 17.31 -25.32
CA PRO A 134 -0.35 18.45 -24.65
C PRO A 134 -1.74 18.17 -24.05
N ASN A 135 -2.57 17.38 -24.73
CA ASN A 135 -3.93 17.13 -24.26
C ASN A 135 -3.97 16.06 -23.17
N VAL A 136 -3.01 15.13 -23.15
CA VAL A 136 -2.77 14.23 -22.00
C VAL A 136 -2.31 15.03 -20.78
N GLN A 137 -1.41 16.00 -20.96
CA GLN A 137 -1.00 16.92 -19.89
C GLN A 137 -2.19 17.77 -19.38
N GLN A 138 -3.05 18.24 -20.28
CA GLN A 138 -4.25 18.98 -19.92
C GLN A 138 -5.22 18.13 -19.09
N ALA A 139 -5.45 16.88 -19.48
CA ALA A 139 -6.28 15.95 -18.71
C ALA A 139 -5.65 15.64 -17.35
N PHE A 140 -4.33 15.45 -17.27
CA PHE A 140 -3.62 15.24 -16.01
C PHE A 140 -3.72 16.45 -15.06
N ALA A 141 -3.67 17.68 -15.57
CA ALA A 141 -3.84 18.89 -14.77
C ALA A 141 -5.23 18.99 -14.12
N ARG A 142 -6.21 18.26 -14.66
CA ARG A 142 -7.58 18.12 -14.16
C ARG A 142 -7.79 16.79 -13.41
N SER A 143 -6.72 16.13 -12.97
CA SER A 143 -6.78 14.81 -12.32
C SER A 143 -7.66 14.72 -11.08
N ARG A 144 -7.98 15.84 -10.43
CA ARG A 144 -8.98 15.89 -9.34
C ARG A 144 -10.42 15.56 -9.77
N GLU A 145 -10.73 15.67 -11.06
CA GLU A 145 -12.08 15.44 -11.60
C GLU A 145 -12.37 13.94 -11.82
N TYR A 146 -11.36 13.07 -11.67
CA TYR A 146 -11.47 11.63 -11.83
C TYR A 146 -10.51 10.89 -10.89
N GLN A 147 -10.52 9.56 -10.91
CA GLN A 147 -9.84 8.73 -9.92
C GLN A 147 -8.43 8.33 -10.37
N LEU A 148 -7.47 9.25 -10.28
CA LEU A 148 -6.08 9.01 -10.65
C LEU A 148 -5.19 8.69 -9.43
N ASN A 149 -4.21 7.81 -9.61
CA ASN A 149 -3.19 7.56 -8.59
C ASN A 149 -2.21 8.75 -8.49
N ASP A 150 -2.00 9.28 -7.28
CA ASP A 150 -1.06 10.37 -6.99
C ASP A 150 0.38 10.12 -7.49
N SER A 151 0.77 8.85 -7.62
CA SER A 151 2.11 8.47 -8.10
C SER A 151 2.24 8.43 -9.63
N ALA A 152 1.17 8.69 -10.39
CA ALA A 152 1.16 8.64 -11.85
C ALA A 152 2.31 9.45 -12.47
N LYS A 153 2.41 10.74 -12.13
CA LYS A 153 3.46 11.64 -12.63
C LYS A 153 4.87 11.11 -12.36
N TYR A 154 5.11 10.62 -11.15
CA TYR A 154 6.42 10.11 -10.75
C TYR A 154 6.87 8.94 -11.65
N TYR A 155 5.95 8.02 -11.96
CA TYR A 155 6.25 6.89 -12.83
C TYR A 155 6.41 7.30 -14.28
N PHE A 156 5.57 8.20 -14.80
CA PHE A 156 5.70 8.67 -16.18
C PHE A 156 7.01 9.43 -16.40
N ASP A 157 7.38 10.32 -15.48
CA ASP A 157 8.66 11.04 -15.54
C ASP A 157 9.87 10.09 -15.43
N SER A 158 9.70 8.91 -14.84
CA SER A 158 10.74 7.91 -14.62
C SER A 158 10.69 6.75 -15.63
N ILE A 159 9.85 6.83 -16.67
CA ILE A 159 9.59 5.70 -17.57
C ILE A 159 10.87 5.15 -18.22
N ASP A 160 11.81 6.01 -18.59
CA ASP A 160 13.11 5.63 -19.16
C ASP A 160 13.98 4.81 -18.20
N ARG A 161 13.84 5.02 -16.88
CA ARG A 161 14.51 4.21 -15.86
C ARG A 161 13.80 2.87 -15.67
N ILE A 162 12.47 2.94 -15.55
CA ILE A 162 11.60 1.79 -15.25
C ILE A 162 11.63 0.77 -16.38
N ALA A 163 11.76 1.22 -17.63
CA ALA A 163 11.79 0.36 -18.81
C ALA A 163 13.14 -0.31 -19.11
N LYS A 164 14.19 -0.05 -18.31
CA LYS A 164 15.50 -0.69 -18.51
C LYS A 164 15.44 -2.17 -18.16
N GLN A 165 16.17 -2.99 -18.93
CA GLN A 165 16.29 -4.44 -18.68
C GLN A 165 16.88 -4.73 -17.29
N ASN A 166 17.82 -3.94 -16.82
CA ASN A 166 18.42 -4.08 -15.48
C ASN A 166 17.72 -3.23 -14.41
N TYR A 167 16.48 -2.81 -14.64
CA TYR A 167 15.73 -2.06 -13.64
C TYR A 167 15.54 -2.90 -12.38
N ILE A 168 15.87 -2.32 -11.23
CA ILE A 168 15.50 -2.78 -9.90
C ILE A 168 14.78 -1.61 -9.22
N PRO A 169 13.56 -1.81 -8.69
CA PRO A 169 12.83 -0.75 -8.01
C PRO A 169 13.65 -0.12 -6.88
N THR A 170 13.65 1.22 -6.83
CA THR A 170 14.22 1.97 -5.72
C THR A 170 13.27 1.97 -4.53
N ASP A 171 13.76 2.33 -3.34
CA ASP A 171 12.89 2.50 -2.17
C ASP A 171 11.79 3.53 -2.44
N GLN A 172 12.08 4.55 -3.26
CA GLN A 172 11.10 5.55 -3.67
C GLN A 172 10.01 4.99 -4.60
N ASP A 173 10.36 4.04 -5.46
CA ASP A 173 9.39 3.30 -6.28
C ASP A 173 8.51 2.42 -5.41
N VAL A 174 9.09 1.70 -4.45
CA VAL A 174 8.36 0.85 -3.50
C VAL A 174 7.40 1.67 -2.64
N LEU A 175 7.84 2.82 -2.14
CA LEU A 175 7.00 3.72 -1.33
C LEU A 175 5.79 4.26 -2.11
N ARG A 176 5.97 4.55 -3.40
CA ARG A 176 4.94 5.08 -4.31
C ARG A 176 4.09 4.00 -4.94
N SER A 177 4.46 2.73 -4.79
CA SER A 177 3.67 1.63 -5.33
C SER A 177 2.35 1.52 -4.57
N ARG A 178 1.27 1.40 -5.33
CA ARG A 178 -0.09 1.32 -4.83
C ARG A 178 -0.56 -0.12 -4.97
N VAL A 179 -0.77 -0.73 -3.81
CA VAL A 179 -1.43 -2.03 -3.66
C VAL A 179 -2.67 -1.78 -2.83
N LYS A 180 -3.83 -2.25 -3.30
CA LYS A 180 -5.05 -2.18 -2.51
C LYS A 180 -4.91 -3.12 -1.30
N THR A 181 -4.81 -2.55 -0.10
CA THR A 181 -4.76 -3.33 1.14
C THR A 181 -6.09 -4.03 1.36
N THR A 182 -6.05 -5.36 1.38
CA THR A 182 -7.19 -6.21 1.71
C THR A 182 -6.89 -6.98 2.99
N GLY A 183 -7.83 -6.99 3.94
CA GLY A 183 -7.62 -7.63 5.22
C GLY A 183 -6.76 -6.81 6.18
N ILE A 184 -5.97 -7.52 6.99
CA ILE A 184 -5.15 -6.98 8.07
C ILE A 184 -3.71 -7.43 7.82
N THR A 185 -2.78 -6.49 7.83
CA THR A 185 -1.34 -6.78 7.71
C THR A 185 -0.65 -6.30 8.97
N GLU A 186 0.23 -7.14 9.52
CA GLU A 186 1.01 -6.83 10.70
C GLU A 186 2.47 -6.59 10.31
N THR A 187 3.09 -5.57 10.89
CA THR A 187 4.53 -5.31 10.76
C THR A 187 5.11 -5.04 12.13
N THR A 188 6.24 -5.68 12.41
CA THR A 188 6.91 -5.60 13.71
C THR A 188 8.31 -5.07 13.54
N PHE A 189 8.70 -4.13 14.39
CA PHE A 189 10.05 -3.56 14.41
C PHE A 189 10.42 -3.13 15.82
N ASP A 190 11.71 -3.13 16.12
CA ASP A 190 12.23 -2.77 17.44
C ASP A 190 12.78 -1.33 17.43
N ILE A 191 12.40 -0.53 18.43
CA ILE A 191 12.96 0.80 18.66
C ILE A 191 13.44 0.87 20.12
N GLY A 192 14.76 0.78 20.30
CA GLY A 192 15.35 0.67 21.63
C GLY A 192 14.95 -0.64 22.30
N ASP A 193 14.39 -0.55 23.50
CA ASP A 193 13.94 -1.73 24.27
C ASP A 193 12.47 -2.10 24.03
N LEU A 194 11.77 -1.36 23.16
CA LEU A 194 10.36 -1.55 22.84
C LEU A 194 10.19 -2.22 21.48
N THR A 195 9.29 -3.19 21.43
CA THR A 195 8.86 -3.86 20.19
C THR A 195 7.54 -3.25 19.74
N TYR A 196 7.53 -2.60 18.58
CA TYR A 196 6.35 -2.01 17.99
C TYR A 196 5.68 -3.01 17.06
N ARG A 197 4.38 -3.24 17.26
CA ARG A 197 3.53 -4.03 16.36
C ARG A 197 2.50 -3.13 15.74
N MET A 198 2.68 -2.81 14.48
CA MET A 198 1.78 -1.96 13.72
C MET A 198 0.84 -2.79 12.85
N PHE A 199 -0.45 -2.48 12.91
CA PHE A 199 -1.49 -3.13 12.13
C PHE A 199 -1.99 -2.17 11.03
N ASP A 200 -1.79 -2.56 9.76
CA ASP A 200 -2.47 -1.97 8.60
C ASP A 200 -3.83 -2.63 8.42
N VAL A 201 -4.84 -1.82 8.17
CA VAL A 201 -6.16 -2.31 7.79
C VAL A 201 -6.66 -1.58 6.55
N GLY A 202 -7.38 -2.29 5.69
CA GLY A 202 -7.98 -1.69 4.51
C GLY A 202 -8.88 -0.49 4.87
N GLY A 203 -8.66 0.65 4.22
CA GLY A 203 -9.39 1.90 4.51
C GLY A 203 -10.75 2.07 3.83
N GLN A 204 -10.99 1.28 2.78
CA GLN A 204 -12.21 1.31 1.99
C GLN A 204 -13.41 0.81 2.81
N ARG A 205 -14.62 1.32 2.54
CA ARG A 205 -15.84 0.99 3.30
C ARG A 205 -16.06 -0.53 3.40
N SER A 206 -15.78 -1.28 2.32
CA SER A 206 -15.89 -2.74 2.31
C SER A 206 -14.98 -3.46 3.32
N GLU A 207 -13.84 -2.86 3.65
CA GLU A 207 -12.81 -3.45 4.53
C GLU A 207 -13.02 -3.10 6.01
N ARG A 208 -13.77 -2.04 6.33
CA ARG A 208 -13.89 -1.51 7.70
C ARG A 208 -14.51 -2.46 8.70
N LYS A 209 -15.36 -3.40 8.25
CA LYS A 209 -15.92 -4.44 9.12
C LYS A 209 -14.86 -5.32 9.78
N LYS A 210 -13.67 -5.42 9.17
CA LYS A 210 -12.55 -6.23 9.68
C LYS A 210 -11.79 -5.53 10.81
N TRP A 211 -11.97 -4.22 10.98
CA TRP A 211 -11.19 -3.44 11.95
C TRP A 211 -11.44 -3.88 13.39
N ILE A 212 -12.65 -4.36 13.70
CA ILE A 212 -13.03 -4.84 15.05
C ILE A 212 -12.07 -5.90 15.59
N HIS A 213 -11.44 -6.70 14.72
CA HIS A 213 -10.48 -7.74 15.09
C HIS A 213 -9.12 -7.18 15.54
N CYS A 214 -8.84 -5.90 15.29
CA CYS A 214 -7.57 -5.26 15.59
C CYS A 214 -7.63 -4.31 16.79
N PHE A 215 -8.82 -4.02 17.34
CA PHE A 215 -8.96 -3.04 18.44
C PHE A 215 -8.62 -3.61 19.82
N GLU A 216 -8.48 -4.92 19.96
CA GLU A 216 -8.21 -5.52 21.27
C GLU A 216 -6.78 -5.24 21.74
N ASN A 217 -6.64 -4.66 22.93
CA ASN A 217 -5.36 -4.34 23.57
C ASN A 217 -4.43 -3.43 22.75
N VAL A 218 -4.99 -2.52 21.94
CA VAL A 218 -4.21 -1.51 21.23
C VAL A 218 -3.72 -0.44 22.20
N THR A 219 -2.43 -0.10 22.13
CA THR A 219 -1.81 0.95 22.93
C THR A 219 -2.15 2.33 22.38
N ALA A 220 -2.12 2.49 21.05
CA ALA A 220 -2.42 3.76 20.38
C ALA A 220 -3.04 3.55 19.00
N ILE A 221 -3.95 4.46 18.63
CA ILE A 221 -4.50 4.56 17.28
C ILE A 221 -3.82 5.73 16.58
N VAL A 222 -3.31 5.50 15.37
CA VAL A 222 -2.80 6.55 14.48
C VAL A 222 -3.80 6.71 13.35
N PHE A 223 -4.51 7.83 13.34
CA PHE A 223 -5.49 8.13 12.31
C PHE A 223 -4.86 9.02 11.22
N LEU A 224 -4.92 8.56 9.96
CA LEU A 224 -4.34 9.25 8.82
C LEU A 224 -5.41 9.87 7.93
N VAL A 225 -5.15 11.10 7.50
CA VAL A 225 -6.00 11.90 6.61
C VAL A 225 -5.16 12.45 5.45
N ALA A 226 -5.62 12.25 4.22
CA ALA A 226 -5.03 12.88 3.05
C ALA A 226 -5.65 14.26 2.85
N ILE A 227 -4.91 15.31 3.23
CA ILE A 227 -5.38 16.70 3.14
C ILE A 227 -5.54 17.19 1.69
N SER A 228 -4.87 16.55 0.74
CA SER A 228 -4.93 16.84 -0.69
C SER A 228 -6.25 16.42 -1.34
N GLU A 229 -7.06 15.60 -0.66
CA GLU A 229 -8.31 15.05 -1.20
C GLU A 229 -9.54 15.92 -0.92
N TYR A 230 -9.34 17.19 -0.51
CA TYR A 230 -10.44 18.10 -0.17
C TYR A 230 -11.37 18.41 -1.34
N ASP A 231 -10.89 18.32 -2.58
CA ASP A 231 -11.65 18.57 -3.81
C ASP A 231 -11.92 17.29 -4.62
N GLN A 232 -11.79 16.11 -3.99
CA GLN A 232 -12.00 14.82 -4.61
C GLN A 232 -13.22 14.09 -4.06
N LEU A 233 -13.80 13.22 -4.90
CA LEU A 233 -14.91 12.33 -4.55
C LEU A 233 -14.40 10.91 -4.25
N LEU A 234 -15.14 10.15 -3.45
CA LEU A 234 -14.80 8.76 -3.16
C LEU A 234 -14.96 7.88 -4.40
N LEU A 235 -14.04 6.93 -4.57
CA LEU A 235 -14.17 5.88 -5.58
C LEU A 235 -15.40 4.98 -5.35
N GLU A 236 -15.78 4.77 -4.09
CA GLU A 236 -16.90 3.91 -3.70
C GLU A 236 -18.26 4.61 -3.81
N ASP A 237 -18.27 5.95 -3.91
CA ASP A 237 -19.47 6.80 -3.88
C ASP A 237 -19.13 8.20 -4.41
N GLU A 238 -19.39 8.44 -5.70
CA GLU A 238 -19.09 9.70 -6.39
C GLU A 238 -19.92 10.89 -5.91
N THR A 239 -20.81 10.71 -4.92
CA THR A 239 -21.56 11.82 -4.31
C THR A 239 -20.91 12.33 -3.02
N VAL A 240 -19.91 11.61 -2.50
CA VAL A 240 -19.30 11.88 -1.20
C VAL A 240 -17.87 12.39 -1.39
N ASN A 241 -17.60 13.56 -0.82
CA ASN A 241 -16.27 14.13 -0.76
C ASN A 241 -15.34 13.31 0.17
N ARG A 242 -14.09 13.08 -0.27
CA ARG A 242 -13.11 12.25 0.47
C ARG A 242 -12.75 12.84 1.84
N MET A 243 -12.58 14.16 1.95
CA MET A 243 -12.28 14.82 3.24
C MET A 243 -13.48 14.74 4.20
N GLN A 244 -14.70 14.92 3.69
CA GLN A 244 -15.91 14.76 4.50
C GLN A 244 -16.07 13.31 5.02
N GLU A 245 -15.76 12.31 4.19
CA GLU A 245 -15.71 10.92 4.61
C GLU A 245 -14.68 10.70 5.72
N ALA A 246 -13.48 11.27 5.58
CA ALA A 246 -12.42 11.15 6.59
C ALA A 246 -12.84 11.75 7.94
N LEU A 247 -13.49 12.92 7.93
CA LEU A 247 -14.02 13.56 9.15
C LEU A 247 -15.14 12.73 9.78
N THR A 248 -16.08 12.22 8.98
CA THR A 248 -17.19 11.37 9.44
C THR A 248 -16.65 10.08 10.06
N LEU A 249 -15.65 9.48 9.42
CA LEU A 249 -14.98 8.28 9.91
C LEU A 249 -14.24 8.57 11.22
N PHE A 250 -13.49 9.66 11.31
CA PHE A 250 -12.79 10.06 12.53
C PHE A 250 -13.75 10.24 13.70
N ASP A 251 -14.85 10.97 13.49
CA ASP A 251 -15.89 11.17 14.51
C ASP A 251 -16.49 9.84 14.99
N SER A 252 -16.76 8.91 14.06
CA SER A 252 -17.28 7.59 14.41
C SER A 252 -16.33 6.75 15.28
N ILE A 253 -15.01 6.88 15.08
CA ILE A 253 -13.99 6.18 15.86
C ILE A 253 -13.83 6.83 17.23
N CYS A 254 -13.77 8.16 17.30
CA CYS A 254 -13.62 8.88 18.56
C CYS A 254 -14.83 8.68 19.49
N ASN A 255 -16.02 8.53 18.91
CA ASN A 255 -17.27 8.36 19.66
C ASN A 255 -17.74 6.90 19.76
N SER A 256 -16.95 5.92 19.28
CA SER A 256 -17.27 4.51 19.45
C SER A 256 -17.18 4.15 20.93
N ARG A 257 -18.27 3.62 21.50
CA ARG A 257 -18.33 3.12 22.87
C ARG A 257 -18.16 1.62 22.93
#